data_AF-A0A5M3XI21-F1
#
_entry.id   AF-A0A5M3XI21-F1
#
_cell.length_a   1.000
_cell.length_b   1.000
_cell.length_c   1.000
_cell.angle_alpha   90.00
_cell.angle_beta   90.00
_cell.angle_gamma   90.00
#
_symmetry.space_group_name_H-M   'P 1'
#
loop_
_entity.id
_entity.type
_entity.pdbx_description
1 polymer ?
#
loop_
_entity_poly.entity_id
_entity_poly.type
_entity_poly.pdbx_seq_one_letter_code
_entity_poly.pdbx_strand_id
1 'polypeptide(L)'
;MAERLDDRTVAGRLEVLEELLAELEASGAETALDAIALLAEVYGEALARVMRHAPELHTDLAKDVLLAHLLALHGLGQQEEKAFIPVDALLRRPAGSTP
;
A
#
# COMPACT_ATOMS: atom_id res chain seq x y z
N MET A 1 15.87 -19.57 8.57
CA MET A 1 14.95 -18.42 8.43
C MET A 1 15.43 -17.63 7.24
N ALA A 2 14.55 -17.35 6.27
CA ALA A 2 14.91 -16.51 5.13
C ALA A 2 15.27 -15.11 5.62
N GLU A 3 16.25 -14.48 4.97
CA GLU A 3 16.59 -13.08 5.22
C GLU A 3 15.38 -12.19 4.90
N ARG A 4 15.12 -11.20 5.76
CA ARG A 4 14.05 -10.23 5.52
C ARG A 4 14.37 -9.43 4.27
N LEU A 5 13.38 -9.27 3.39
CA LEU A 5 13.52 -8.46 2.18
C LEU A 5 13.61 -6.99 2.57
N ASP A 6 14.48 -6.24 1.89
CA ASP A 6 14.48 -4.79 1.94
C ASP A 6 13.41 -4.20 1.01
N ASP A 7 13.07 -2.92 1.20
CA ASP A 7 12.00 -2.23 0.47
C ASP A 7 12.23 -2.25 -1.05
N ARG A 8 13.50 -2.17 -1.49
CA ARG A 8 13.85 -2.19 -2.91
C ARG A 8 13.58 -3.56 -3.52
N THR A 9 13.94 -4.62 -2.81
CA THR A 9 13.71 -6.00 -3.23
C THR A 9 12.23 -6.32 -3.23
N VAL A 10 11.48 -5.78 -2.26
CA VAL A 10 10.02 -5.88 -2.25
C VAL A 10 9.42 -5.22 -3.48
N ALA A 11 9.77 -3.96 -3.78
CA ALA A 11 9.23 -3.24 -4.94
C ALA A 11 9.48 -4.00 -6.25
N GLY A 12 10.70 -4.50 -6.47
CA GLY A 12 11.01 -5.29 -7.66
C GLY A 12 10.25 -6.62 -7.73
N ARG A 13 9.93 -7.25 -6.59
CA ARG A 13 9.09 -8.46 -6.58
C ARG A 13 7.62 -8.15 -6.85
N LEU A 14 7.12 -6.98 -6.45
CA LEU A 14 5.76 -6.55 -6.76
C LEU A 14 5.61 -6.31 -8.27
N GLU A 15 6.58 -5.63 -8.91
CA GLU A 15 6.61 -5.44 -10.36
C GLU A 15 6.60 -6.79 -11.10
N VAL A 16 7.45 -7.74 -10.71
CA VAL A 16 7.47 -9.09 -11.30
C VAL A 16 6.16 -9.85 -11.07
N LEU A 17 5.50 -9.67 -9.92
CA LEU A 17 4.22 -10.30 -9.64
C LEU A 17 3.13 -9.77 -10.58
N GLU A 18 3.10 -8.46 -10.84
CA GLU A 18 2.18 -7.84 -11.79
C GLU A 18 2.38 -8.42 -13.21
N GLU A 19 3.63 -8.55 -13.66
CA GLU A 19 3.96 -9.16 -14.95
C GLU A 19 3.47 -10.62 -15.04
N LEU A 20 3.74 -11.43 -14.02
CA LEU A 20 3.31 -12.84 -13.98
C LEU A 20 1.78 -12.99 -13.95
N LEU A 21 1.07 -12.09 -13.25
CA LEU A 21 -0.39 -12.10 -13.25
C LEU A 21 -0.96 -11.73 -14.63
N ALA A 22 -0.36 -10.77 -15.32
CA ALA A 22 -0.75 -10.41 -16.68
C ALA A 22 -0.49 -11.56 -17.68
N GLU A 23 0.64 -12.26 -17.55
CA GLU A 23 0.93 -13.47 -18.34
C GLU A 23 -0.07 -14.59 -18.05
N LEU A 24 -0.43 -14.78 -16.77
CA LEU A 24 -1.39 -15.80 -16.37
C LEU A 24 -2.78 -15.51 -16.94
N GLU A 25 -3.20 -14.25 -16.95
CA GLU A 25 -4.43 -13.80 -17.62
C GLU A 25 -4.40 -14.06 -19.12
N ALA A 26 -3.30 -13.70 -19.80
CA ALA A 26 -3.14 -13.94 -21.23
C ALA A 26 -3.11 -15.43 -21.59
N SER A 27 -2.69 -16.31 -20.67
CA SER A 27 -2.65 -17.75 -20.88
C SER A 27 -4.04 -18.43 -20.87
N GLY A 28 -5.09 -17.72 -20.44
CA GLY A 28 -6.43 -18.28 -20.30
C GLY A 28 -6.58 -19.22 -19.10
N ALA A 29 -5.69 -19.13 -18.10
CA ALA A 29 -5.70 -19.95 -16.90
C ALA A 29 -6.72 -19.41 -15.86
N GLU A 30 -7.99 -19.33 -16.23
CA GLU A 30 -9.08 -18.76 -15.42
C GLU A 30 -9.12 -19.34 -14.00
N THR A 31 -9.01 -20.67 -13.86
CA THR A 31 -9.03 -21.33 -12.54
C THR A 31 -7.84 -20.91 -11.65
N ALA A 32 -6.68 -20.60 -12.23
CA ALA A 32 -5.53 -20.15 -11.45
C ALA A 32 -5.71 -18.69 -11.00
N LEU A 33 -6.25 -17.83 -11.86
CA LEU A 33 -6.61 -16.47 -11.50
C LEU A 33 -7.70 -16.43 -10.43
N ASP A 34 -8.75 -17.24 -10.56
CA ASP A 34 -9.81 -17.36 -9.56
C ASP A 34 -9.25 -17.80 -8.19
N ALA A 35 -8.31 -18.75 -8.19
CA ALA A 35 -7.67 -19.19 -6.96
C ALA A 35 -6.83 -18.08 -6.31
N ILE A 36 -6.09 -17.29 -7.10
CA ILE A 36 -5.30 -16.16 -6.60
C ILE A 36 -6.23 -15.05 -6.08
N ALA A 37 -7.31 -14.73 -6.80
CA ALA A 37 -8.30 -13.76 -6.38
C ALA A 37 -8.93 -14.18 -5.04
N LEU A 38 -9.36 -15.43 -4.93
CA LEU A 38 -9.90 -15.98 -3.68
C LEU A 38 -8.88 -15.93 -2.53
N LEU A 39 -7.60 -16.23 -2.79
CA LEU A 39 -6.55 -16.09 -1.80
C LEU A 39 -6.39 -14.63 -1.35
N ALA A 40 -6.37 -13.68 -2.28
CA ALA A 40 -6.28 -12.26 -1.98
C ALA A 40 -7.49 -11.78 -1.14
N GLU A 41 -8.70 -12.23 -1.45
CA GLU A 41 -9.90 -11.92 -0.66
C GLU A 41 -9.80 -12.45 0.77
N VAL A 42 -9.45 -13.73 0.94
CA VAL A 42 -9.35 -14.37 2.26
C VAL A 42 -8.29 -13.71 3.13
N TYR A 43 -7.11 -13.41 2.57
CA TYR A 43 -6.05 -12.74 3.32
C TYR A 43 -6.33 -11.26 3.56
N GLY A 44 -7.03 -10.59 2.65
CA GLY A 44 -7.54 -9.23 2.85
C GLY A 44 -8.51 -9.14 4.03
N GLU A 45 -9.45 -10.07 4.12
CA GLU A 45 -10.38 -10.17 5.26
C GLU A 45 -9.63 -10.50 6.57
N ALA A 46 -8.63 -11.39 6.52
CA ALA A 46 -7.80 -11.68 7.68
C ALA A 46 -7.06 -10.42 8.17
N LEU A 47 -6.48 -9.64 7.25
CA LEU A 47 -5.84 -8.38 7.56
C LEU A 47 -6.82 -7.37 8.17
N ALA A 48 -8.03 -7.24 7.60
CA ALA A 48 -9.07 -6.37 8.13
C ALA A 48 -9.46 -6.74 9.57
N ARG A 49 -9.50 -8.03 9.91
CA ARG A 49 -9.73 -8.49 11.29
C ARG A 49 -8.58 -8.13 12.21
N VAL A 50 -7.32 -8.28 11.77
CA VAL A 50 -6.16 -7.83 12.56
C VAL A 50 -6.25 -6.33 12.83
N MET A 51 -6.58 -5.51 11.82
CA MET A 51 -6.74 -4.06 11.97
C MET A 51 -7.91 -3.70 12.89
N ARG A 52 -8.97 -4.50 12.93
CA ARG A 52 -10.07 -4.33 13.87
C ARG A 52 -9.65 -4.61 15.32
N HIS A 53 -8.75 -5.55 15.55
CA HIS A 53 -8.28 -5.92 16.88
C HIS A 53 -7.14 -5.04 17.40
N ALA A 54 -6.37 -4.41 16.51
CA ALA A 54 -5.22 -3.56 16.84
C ALA A 54 -5.19 -2.28 15.98
N PRO A 55 -6.20 -1.39 16.09
CA PRO A 55 -6.29 -0.18 15.29
C PRO A 55 -5.13 0.79 15.52
N GLU A 56 -4.49 0.75 16.69
CA GLU A 56 -3.32 1.57 17.04
C GLU A 56 -2.10 1.30 16.15
N LEU A 57 -2.00 0.10 15.55
CA LEU A 57 -0.88 -0.25 14.68
C LEU A 57 -0.97 0.40 13.30
N HIS A 58 -2.15 0.89 12.91
CA HIS A 58 -2.41 1.35 11.55
C HIS A 58 -1.41 2.40 11.05
N THR A 59 -1.11 3.40 11.88
CA THR A 59 -0.17 4.48 11.53
C THR A 59 1.26 3.99 11.39
N ASP A 60 1.67 2.99 12.17
CA ASP A 60 3.03 2.45 12.10
C ASP A 60 3.20 1.49 10.92
N LEU A 61 2.16 0.69 10.62
CA LEU A 61 2.15 -0.17 9.43
C LEU A 61 2.15 0.65 8.14
N ALA A 62 1.46 1.80 8.11
CA ALA A 62 1.47 2.69 6.95
C ALA A 62 2.84 3.34 6.64
N LYS A 63 3.81 3.27 7.57
CA LYS A 63 5.19 3.77 7.34
C LYS A 63 6.09 2.74 6.66
N ASP A 64 5.74 1.46 6.71
CA ASP A 64 6.47 0.39 6.04
C ASP A 64 5.95 0.26 4.61
N VAL A 65 6.83 0.24 3.62
CA VAL A 65 6.46 0.28 2.20
C VAL A 65 5.58 -0.92 1.81
N LEU A 66 5.93 -2.12 2.26
CA LEU A 66 5.19 -3.33 1.93
C LEU A 66 3.82 -3.33 2.61
N LEU A 67 3.79 -2.97 3.89
CA LEU A 67 2.55 -2.99 4.66
C LEU A 67 1.61 -1.87 4.22
N ALA A 68 2.13 -0.70 3.84
CA ALA A 68 1.35 0.36 3.22
C ALA A 68 0.72 -0.10 1.90
N HIS A 69 1.48 -0.78 1.04
CA HIS A 69 0.97 -1.34 -0.20
C HIS A 69 -0.13 -2.38 0.05
N LEU A 70 0.07 -3.28 1.02
CA LEU A 70 -0.91 -4.30 1.39
C LEU A 70 -2.21 -3.68 1.94
N LEU A 71 -2.11 -2.65 2.80
CA LEU A 71 -3.26 -1.92 3.30
C LEU A 71 -4.01 -1.22 2.16
N ALA A 72 -3.30 -0.58 1.23
CA ALA A 72 -3.90 0.08 0.08
C ALA A 72 -4.62 -0.91 -0.84
N LEU A 73 -4.00 -2.06 -1.14
CA LEU A 73 -4.57 -3.11 -1.98
C LEU A 73 -5.93 -3.60 -1.46
N HIS A 74 -6.10 -3.67 -0.14
CA HIS A 74 -7.33 -4.13 0.50
C HIS A 74 -8.28 -3.00 0.93
N GLY A 75 -8.05 -1.75 0.51
CA GLY A 75 -8.91 -0.62 0.87
C GLY A 75 -8.87 -0.26 2.37
N LEU A 76 -7.81 -0.67 3.06
CA LEU A 76 -7.57 -0.41 4.48
C LEU A 76 -6.58 0.74 4.69
N GLY A 77 -6.01 1.32 3.64
CA GLY A 77 -5.07 2.44 3.76
C GLY A 77 -5.72 3.68 4.40
N GLN A 78 -4.92 4.53 5.04
CA GLN A 78 -5.41 5.86 5.39
C GLN A 78 -5.62 6.61 4.08
N GLN A 79 -6.82 7.19 3.90
CA GLN A 79 -6.96 8.21 2.87
C GLN A 79 -5.95 9.30 3.25
N GLU A 80 -4.97 9.55 2.39
CA GLU A 80 -4.23 10.80 2.51
C GLU A 80 -5.27 11.91 2.49
N GLU A 81 -5.57 12.49 3.65
CA GLU A 81 -5.99 13.87 3.71
C GLU A 81 -4.81 14.64 3.14
N LYS A 82 -4.77 14.75 1.80
CA LYS A 82 -3.92 15.73 1.14
C LYS A 82 -4.36 17.05 1.75
N ALA A 83 -3.58 17.51 2.72
CA ALA A 83 -3.76 18.81 3.31
C ALA A 83 -3.74 19.77 2.14
N PHE A 84 -4.92 20.26 1.77
CA PHE A 84 -5.05 21.25 0.71
C PHE A 84 -4.31 22.48 1.24
N ILE A 85 -3.10 22.71 0.75
CA ILE A 85 -2.38 23.95 1.00
C ILE A 85 -2.85 24.93 -0.09
N PRO A 86 -3.65 25.96 0.26
CA PRO A 86 -4.06 26.95 -0.71
C PRO A 86 -2.81 27.65 -1.26
N VAL A 87 -2.75 27.88 -2.57
CA VAL A 87 -1.61 28.54 -3.22
C VAL A 87 -1.30 29.90 -2.57
N ASP A 88 -2.33 30.60 -2.09
CA ASP A 88 -2.19 31.87 -1.37
C ASP A 88 -1.39 31.75 -0.07
N ALA A 89 -1.40 30.59 0.60
CA ALA A 89 -0.62 30.33 1.79
C ALA A 89 0.88 30.17 1.48
N LEU A 90 1.23 29.64 0.31
CA LEU A 90 2.61 29.50 -0.16
C LEU A 90 3.19 30.84 -0.66
N LEU A 91 2.33 31.73 -1.16
CA LEU A 91 2.74 33.04 -1.69
C LEU A 91 2.93 34.10 -0.60
N ARG A 92 2.50 33.85 0.65
CA ARG A 92 2.82 34.72 1.77
C ARG A 92 4.28 34.56 2.17
N ARG A 93 5.14 35.42 1.61
CA ARG A 93 6.52 35.62 2.09
C ARG A 93 6.48 35.94 3.59
N PRO A 94 7.29 35.29 4.45
CA PRO A 94 7.35 35.67 5.86
C PRO A 94 7.79 37.13 5.96
N ALA A 95 6.84 37.99 6.35
CA ALA A 95 7.13 39.37 6.66
C ALA A 95 7.81 39.39 8.04
N GLY A 96 9.12 39.65 8.06
CA GLY A 96 9.83 39.92 9.30
C GLY A 96 11.20 39.26 9.37
N SER A 97 12.17 39.84 8.67
CA SER A 97 13.55 39.87 9.12
C SER A 97 14.11 41.20 8.66
N THR A 98 13.94 42.21 9.51
CA THR A 98 14.65 43.48 9.44
C THR A 98 15.57 43.48 10.69
N PRO A 99 16.82 43.94 10.54
CA PRO A 99 17.95 43.58 11.42
C PRO A 99 17.91 44.23 12.80
#